data_AF-A0A1H8HYU7-F1
#
_entry.id   AF-A0A1H8HYU7-F1
#
_cell.length_a   1.000
_cell.length_b   1.000
_cell.length_c   1.000
_cell.angle_alpha   90.00
_cell.angle_beta   90.00
_cell.angle_gamma   90.00
#
_symmetry.space_group_name_H-M   'P 1'
#
loop_
_entity.id
_entity.type
_entity.pdbx_description
1 polymer ?
#
loop_
_entity_poly.entity_id
_entity_poly.type
_entity_poly.pdbx_seq_one_letter_code
_entity_poly.pdbx_strand_id
1 'polypeptide(L)'
;MPSFRTKRGRCHLDGETLRLESSFRGYARRLREGNRLLFWAYVVAMLVAVGTPLSLVLSGEYQNLWLILGGVALVVVIARTSNYLRGFTSDEAIPLGDVVRVTATKGSKGFTRPRFVVHYDRDGKRKKRHVMMPSLWLDYGDEAFERASAAFREAGLPVEEG
;
A
#
# COMPACT_ATOMS: atom_id res chain seq x y z
N MET A 1 -9.81 -4.72 -21.09
CA MET A 1 -9.94 -4.74 -19.62
C MET A 1 -8.88 -3.84 -19.02
N PRO A 2 -9.26 -2.70 -18.41
CA PRO A 2 -8.30 -1.79 -17.81
C PRO A 2 -7.69 -2.45 -16.56
N SER A 3 -6.37 -2.59 -16.55
CA SER A 3 -5.62 -3.01 -15.37
C SER A 3 -4.39 -2.13 -15.23
N PHE A 4 -4.03 -1.81 -13.98
CA PHE A 4 -2.90 -0.94 -13.71
C PHE A 4 -2.02 -1.47 -12.58
N ARG A 5 -0.77 -1.02 -12.55
CA ARG A 5 0.24 -1.47 -11.58
C ARG A 5 0.06 -0.72 -10.27
N THR A 6 0.00 -1.47 -9.18
CA THR A 6 0.03 -0.94 -7.80
C THR A 6 1.40 -1.15 -7.17
N LYS A 7 1.60 -0.65 -5.95
CA LYS A 7 2.81 -0.86 -5.14
C LYS A 7 3.20 -2.34 -5.10
N ARG A 8 2.27 -3.24 -4.75
CA ARG A 8 2.56 -4.65 -4.47
C ARG A 8 2.01 -5.62 -5.52
N GLY A 9 1.22 -5.18 -6.49
CA GLY A 9 0.60 -6.09 -7.46
C GLY A 9 -0.06 -5.32 -8.60
N ARG A 10 -1.25 -5.74 -8.99
CA ARG A 10 -2.06 -5.05 -9.99
C ARG A 10 -3.45 -4.83 -9.42
N CYS A 11 -4.08 -3.77 -9.90
CA CYS A 11 -5.50 -3.58 -9.75
C CYS A 11 -6.14 -3.98 -11.08
N HIS A 12 -7.08 -4.90 -11.01
CA HIS A 12 -7.91 -5.30 -12.13
C HIS A 12 -9.28 -4.66 -11.92
N LEU A 13 -9.74 -3.94 -12.94
CA LEU A 13 -11.11 -3.48 -13.03
C LEU A 13 -11.78 -4.43 -14.03
N ASP A 14 -12.18 -5.59 -13.52
CA ASP A 14 -13.13 -6.44 -14.23
C ASP A 14 -14.45 -5.70 -14.17
N GLY A 15 -15.24 -5.63 -15.25
CA GLY A 15 -16.35 -4.67 -15.40
C GLY A 15 -17.40 -4.63 -14.28
N GLU A 16 -17.37 -5.57 -13.34
CA GLU A 16 -18.22 -5.61 -12.15
C GLU A 16 -17.44 -5.53 -10.82
N THR A 17 -16.12 -5.79 -10.79
CA THR A 17 -15.33 -5.84 -9.56
C THR A 17 -13.94 -5.21 -9.70
N LEU A 18 -13.59 -4.42 -8.68
CA LEU A 18 -12.24 -3.96 -8.41
C LEU A 18 -11.52 -5.04 -7.60
N ARG A 19 -10.54 -5.69 -8.23
CA ARG A 19 -9.70 -6.72 -7.60
C ARG A 19 -8.27 -6.23 -7.40
N LEU A 20 -7.80 -6.31 -6.16
CA LEU A 20 -6.46 -5.90 -5.74
C LEU A 20 -5.62 -7.13 -5.45
N GLU A 21 -4.70 -7.42 -6.35
CA GLU A 21 -3.67 -8.43 -6.08
C GLU A 21 -2.49 -7.80 -5.36
N SER A 22 -1.95 -8.48 -4.37
CA SER A 22 -0.73 -8.05 -3.69
C SER A 22 0.25 -9.20 -3.52
N SER A 23 1.50 -8.98 -3.92
CA SER A 23 2.58 -9.96 -3.82
C SER A 23 3.86 -9.30 -3.32
N PHE A 24 4.45 -9.87 -2.26
CA PHE A 24 5.73 -9.41 -1.72
C PHE A 24 6.90 -9.66 -2.68
N ARG A 25 6.95 -10.83 -3.33
CA ARG A 25 7.96 -11.14 -4.36
C ARG A 25 7.89 -10.16 -5.53
N GLY A 26 6.66 -9.82 -5.95
CA GLY A 26 6.44 -8.84 -7.01
C GLY A 26 6.91 -7.44 -6.65
N TYR A 27 6.92 -7.06 -5.35
CA TYR A 27 7.44 -5.76 -4.90
C TYR A 27 8.96 -5.68 -5.03
N ALA A 28 9.69 -6.69 -4.56
CA ALA A 28 11.15 -6.71 -4.60
C ALA A 28 11.69 -6.67 -6.04
N ARG A 29 11.08 -7.46 -6.94
CA ARG A 29 11.43 -7.46 -8.37
C ARG A 29 11.24 -6.08 -9.00
N ARG A 30 10.13 -5.41 -8.70
CA ARG A 30 9.84 -4.05 -9.21
C ARG A 30 10.77 -2.98 -8.66
N LEU A 31 11.17 -3.10 -7.40
CA LEU A 31 12.15 -2.19 -6.83
C LEU A 31 13.50 -2.34 -7.56
N ARG A 32 13.91 -3.58 -7.87
CA ARG A 32 15.11 -3.86 -8.64
C ARG A 32 15.02 -3.32 -10.08
N GLU A 33 13.86 -3.44 -10.73
CA GLU A 33 13.63 -2.97 -12.10
C GLU A 33 13.54 -1.45 -12.20
N GLY A 34 12.90 -0.78 -11.24
CA GLY A 34 12.61 0.65 -11.33
C GLY A 34 13.58 1.58 -10.59
N ASN A 35 14.38 1.10 -9.64
CA ASN A 35 15.45 1.87 -9.00
C ASN A 35 16.39 0.96 -8.18
N ARG A 36 17.58 0.64 -8.72
CA ARG A 36 18.56 -0.24 -8.06
C ARG A 36 19.02 0.27 -6.69
N LEU A 37 19.09 1.60 -6.49
CA LEU A 37 19.53 2.19 -5.23
C LEU A 37 18.48 1.95 -4.14
N LEU A 38 17.20 2.13 -4.45
CA LEU A 38 16.11 1.79 -3.53
C LEU A 38 16.05 0.28 -3.23
N PHE A 39 16.37 -0.56 -4.22
CA PHE A 39 16.47 -2.00 -4.00
C PHE A 39 17.53 -2.34 -2.95
N TRP A 40 18.75 -1.81 -3.09
CA TRP A 40 19.81 -2.04 -2.11
C TRP A 40 19.51 -1.44 -0.75
N ALA A 41 18.96 -0.22 -0.70
CA ALA A 41 18.51 0.38 0.55
C ALA A 41 17.49 -0.50 1.28
N TYR A 42 16.54 -1.09 0.54
CA TYR A 42 15.57 -2.04 1.10
C TYR A 42 16.23 -3.34 1.61
N VAL A 43 17.21 -3.88 0.89
CA VAL A 43 17.96 -5.07 1.33
C VAL A 43 18.74 -4.79 2.60
N VAL A 44 19.49 -3.68 2.66
CA VAL A 44 20.25 -3.28 3.85
C VAL A 44 19.32 -3.07 5.04
N ALA A 45 18.20 -2.35 4.85
CA ALA A 45 17.21 -2.16 5.91
C ALA A 45 16.65 -3.49 6.43
N MET A 46 16.41 -4.47 5.56
CA MET A 46 15.95 -5.79 5.97
C MET A 46 17.01 -6.55 6.77
N LEU A 47 18.27 -6.49 6.33
CA LEU A 47 19.40 -7.10 7.06
C LEU A 47 19.56 -6.49 8.45
N VAL A 48 19.45 -5.16 8.60
CA VAL A 48 19.49 -4.48 9.90
C VAL A 48 18.28 -4.88 10.76
N ALA A 49 17.09 -4.91 10.19
CA ALA A 49 15.86 -5.25 10.91
C ALA A 49 15.86 -6.69 11.45
N VAL A 50 16.55 -7.63 10.77
CA VAL A 50 16.69 -9.02 11.23
C VAL A 50 17.95 -9.20 12.10
N GLY A 51 19.05 -8.54 11.74
CA GLY A 51 20.33 -8.64 12.42
C GLY A 51 20.31 -8.05 13.84
N THR A 52 19.60 -6.95 14.04
CA THR A 52 19.49 -6.30 15.37
C THR A 52 18.81 -7.20 16.42
N PRO A 53 17.61 -7.78 16.21
CA PRO A 53 17.04 -8.71 17.19
C PRO A 53 17.87 -9.98 17.32
N LEU A 54 18.44 -10.51 16.23
CA LEU A 54 19.30 -11.70 16.31
C LEU A 54 20.53 -11.46 17.18
N SER A 55 21.17 -10.29 17.05
CA SER A 55 22.31 -9.91 17.88
C SER A 55 21.92 -9.79 19.36
N LEU A 56 20.74 -9.23 19.67
CA LEU A 56 20.24 -9.12 21.05
C LEU A 56 19.91 -10.48 21.67
N VAL A 57 19.41 -11.42 20.86
CA VAL A 57 19.18 -12.81 21.31
C VAL A 57 20.51 -13.49 21.62
N LEU A 58 21.52 -13.31 20.76
CA LEU A 58 22.84 -13.92 20.94
C LEU A 58 23.62 -13.31 22.12
N SER A 59 23.40 -12.04 22.44
CA SER A 59 24.02 -11.37 23.60
C SER A 59 23.30 -11.65 24.92
N GLY A 60 22.14 -12.32 24.91
CA GLY A 60 21.34 -12.61 26.10
C GLY A 60 20.62 -11.39 26.69
N GLU A 61 20.55 -10.27 25.95
CA GLU A 61 19.91 -9.03 26.39
C GLU A 61 18.39 -9.05 26.16
N TYR A 62 17.69 -9.97 26.82
CA TYR A 62 16.26 -10.17 26.62
C TYR A 62 15.41 -8.96 27.06
N GLN A 63 15.88 -8.16 28.02
CA GLN A 63 15.16 -6.98 28.50
C GLN A 63 15.00 -5.92 27.39
N ASN A 64 16.07 -5.63 26.64
CA ASN A 64 16.04 -4.71 25.51
C ASN A 64 15.13 -5.24 24.38
N LEU A 65 15.17 -6.54 24.15
CA LEU A 65 14.36 -7.21 23.14
C LEU A 65 12.85 -7.11 23.46
N TRP A 66 12.45 -7.33 24.71
CA TRP A 66 11.06 -7.18 25.15
C TRP A 66 10.55 -5.74 25.04
N LEU A 67 11.39 -4.75 25.37
CA LEU A 67 11.04 -3.33 25.21
C LEU A 67 10.81 -2.99 23.73
N ILE A 68 11.68 -3.45 22.84
CA ILE A 68 11.54 -3.24 21.39
C ILE A 68 10.27 -3.93 20.87
N LEU A 69 10.06 -5.21 21.20
CA LEU A 69 8.88 -5.96 20.77
C LEU A 69 7.59 -5.35 21.32
N GLY A 70 7.57 -5.00 22.60
CA GLY A 70 6.42 -4.37 23.26
C GLY A 70 6.08 -3.01 22.64
N GLY A 71 7.09 -2.18 22.38
CA GLY A 71 6.92 -0.89 21.70
C GLY A 71 6.38 -1.04 20.29
N VAL A 72 6.93 -1.96 19.50
CA VAL A 72 6.44 -2.25 18.13
C VAL A 72 5.00 -2.77 18.16
N ALA A 73 4.68 -3.69 19.06
CA ALA A 73 3.33 -4.24 19.20
C ALA A 73 2.32 -3.15 19.54
N LEU A 74 2.65 -2.26 20.49
CA LEU A 74 1.79 -1.14 20.88
C LEU A 74 1.51 -0.20 19.70
N VAL A 75 2.54 0.18 18.94
CA VAL A 75 2.40 1.03 17.76
C VAL A 75 1.51 0.37 16.71
N VAL A 76 1.68 -0.93 16.47
CA VAL A 76 0.84 -1.70 15.53
C VAL A 76 -0.62 -1.74 15.97
N VAL A 77 -0.89 -1.97 17.25
CA VAL A 77 -2.25 -2.00 17.80
C VAL A 77 -2.93 -0.64 17.65
N ILE A 78 -2.23 0.45 18.01
CA ILE A 78 -2.76 1.81 17.87
C ILE A 78 -3.06 2.11 16.39
N ALA A 79 -2.13 1.81 15.49
CA ALA A 79 -2.31 2.04 14.05
C ALA A 79 -3.49 1.22 13.48
N ARG A 80 -3.62 -0.06 13.86
CA ARG A 80 -4.70 -0.93 13.39
C ARG A 80 -6.06 -0.47 13.90
N THR A 81 -6.14 -0.07 15.17
CA THR A 81 -7.36 0.45 15.79
C THR A 81 -7.79 1.76 15.13
N SER A 82 -6.85 2.69 14.94
CA SER A 82 -7.11 3.95 14.24
C SER A 82 -7.62 3.74 12.81
N ASN A 83 -7.01 2.81 12.07
CA ASN A 83 -7.45 2.47 10.72
C ASN A 83 -8.85 1.85 10.71
N TYR A 84 -9.15 0.95 11.66
CA TYR A 84 -10.47 0.35 11.80
C TYR A 84 -11.54 1.39 12.08
N LEU A 85 -11.30 2.30 13.04
CA LEU A 85 -12.21 3.40 13.38
C LEU A 85 -12.43 4.37 12.21
N ARG A 86 -11.42 4.58 11.36
CA ARG A 86 -11.53 5.41 10.15
C ARG A 86 -12.21 4.69 8.96
N GLY A 87 -12.61 3.43 9.15
CA GLY A 87 -13.30 2.61 8.15
C GLY A 87 -12.37 1.98 7.12
N PHE A 88 -11.06 1.93 7.35
CA PHE A 88 -10.12 1.31 6.41
C PHE A 88 -10.15 -0.21 6.48
N THR A 89 -10.18 -0.82 5.31
CA THR A 89 -10.40 -2.26 5.14
C THR A 89 -9.26 -2.93 4.37
N SER A 90 -9.21 -4.26 4.52
CA SER A 90 -8.25 -5.13 3.85
C SER A 90 -8.77 -5.70 2.53
N ASP A 91 -10.02 -5.40 2.18
CA ASP A 91 -10.79 -6.10 1.15
C ASP A 91 -10.05 -6.13 -0.19
N GLU A 92 -9.94 -7.33 -0.76
CA GLU A 92 -9.23 -7.57 -2.01
C GLU A 92 -10.16 -7.50 -3.22
N ALA A 93 -11.47 -7.66 -3.02
CA ALA A 93 -12.49 -7.57 -4.06
C ALA A 93 -13.64 -6.64 -3.61
N ILE A 94 -13.87 -5.60 -4.41
CA ILE A 94 -14.91 -4.58 -4.17
C ILE A 94 -15.74 -4.47 -5.46
N PRO A 95 -17.04 -4.82 -5.47
CA PRO A 95 -17.94 -4.55 -6.58
C PRO A 95 -17.90 -3.08 -6.95
N LEU A 96 -17.85 -2.79 -8.25
CA LEU A 96 -17.80 -1.42 -8.73
C LEU A 96 -19.08 -0.65 -8.37
N GLY A 97 -20.23 -1.34 -8.31
CA GLY A 97 -21.50 -0.75 -7.86
C GLY A 97 -21.52 -0.30 -6.39
N ASP A 98 -20.63 -0.86 -5.55
CA ASP A 98 -20.49 -0.43 -4.15
C ASP A 98 -19.62 0.84 -4.04
N VAL A 99 -18.84 1.17 -5.08
CA VAL A 99 -17.89 2.28 -5.05
C VAL A 99 -18.63 3.60 -5.22
N VAL A 100 -18.49 4.47 -4.23
CA VAL A 100 -19.13 5.79 -4.23
C VAL A 100 -18.20 6.88 -4.75
N ARG A 101 -16.91 6.80 -4.41
CA ARG A 101 -15.89 7.71 -4.95
C ARG A 101 -14.49 7.19 -4.79
N VAL A 102 -13.59 7.72 -5.60
CA VAL A 102 -12.15 7.45 -5.52
C VAL A 102 -11.41 8.76 -5.31
N THR A 103 -10.77 8.93 -4.16
CA THR A 103 -9.92 10.11 -3.92
C THR A 103 -8.49 9.80 -4.36
N ALA A 104 -7.96 10.58 -5.29
CA ALA A 104 -6.61 10.49 -5.80
C ALA A 104 -5.70 11.48 -5.06
N THR A 105 -4.69 10.97 -4.37
CA THR A 105 -3.63 11.79 -3.76
C THR A 105 -2.31 11.43 -4.43
N LYS A 106 -1.79 12.33 -5.28
CA LYS A 106 -0.48 12.12 -5.95
C LYS A 106 0.68 12.14 -4.95
N GLY A 107 0.54 12.92 -3.89
CA GLY A 107 1.60 13.14 -2.91
C GLY A 107 2.79 13.87 -3.53
N SER A 108 3.88 13.97 -2.75
CA SER A 108 5.10 14.68 -3.14
C SER A 108 6.25 13.69 -3.26
N LYS A 109 7.00 13.77 -4.37
CA LYS A 109 8.22 12.98 -4.57
C LYS A 109 9.17 13.20 -3.38
N GLY A 110 9.67 12.11 -2.79
CA GLY A 110 10.49 12.19 -1.58
C GLY A 110 9.73 11.98 -0.27
N PHE A 111 8.46 12.39 -0.17
CA PHE A 111 7.79 12.52 1.12
C PHE A 111 6.59 11.59 1.26
N THR A 112 5.63 11.70 0.35
CA THR A 112 4.38 10.92 0.39
C THR A 112 4.21 10.14 -0.89
N ARG A 113 3.89 8.85 -0.74
CA ARG A 113 3.67 7.97 -1.89
C ARG A 113 2.27 8.23 -2.48
N PRO A 114 2.13 8.28 -3.82
CA PRO A 114 0.84 8.37 -4.46
C PRO A 114 -0.08 7.22 -4.05
N ARG A 115 -1.37 7.52 -3.92
CA ARG A 115 -2.38 6.56 -3.50
C ARG A 115 -3.75 6.99 -4.01
N PHE A 116 -4.61 6.00 -4.21
CA PHE A 116 -6.04 6.21 -4.33
C PHE A 116 -6.73 5.67 -3.08
N VAL A 117 -7.78 6.36 -2.63
CA VAL A 117 -8.67 5.91 -1.56
C VAL A 117 -10.01 5.62 -2.18
N VAL A 118 -10.35 4.34 -2.28
CA VAL A 118 -11.65 3.89 -2.77
C VAL A 118 -12.61 3.92 -1.59
N HIS A 119 -13.62 4.78 -1.67
CA HIS A 119 -14.73 4.85 -0.74
C HIS A 119 -15.88 4.02 -1.29
N TYR A 120 -16.37 3.07 -0.50
CA TYR A 120 -17.42 2.16 -0.92
C TYR A 120 -18.39 1.86 0.21
N ASP A 121 -19.63 1.53 -0.11
CA ASP A 121 -20.65 1.13 0.85
C ASP A 121 -20.86 -0.37 0.79
N ARG A 122 -20.75 -1.03 1.94
CA ARG A 122 -21.00 -2.47 2.04
C ARG A 122 -21.58 -2.78 3.42
N ASP A 123 -22.62 -3.61 3.44
CA ASP A 123 -23.34 -3.98 4.67
C ASP A 123 -23.88 -2.75 5.43
N GLY A 124 -24.34 -1.73 4.70
CA GLY A 124 -24.83 -0.47 5.29
C GLY A 124 -23.77 0.41 5.96
N LYS A 125 -22.47 0.12 5.76
CA LYS A 125 -21.36 0.90 6.31
C LYS A 125 -20.47 1.47 5.21
N ARG A 126 -20.09 2.74 5.38
CA ARG A 126 -19.07 3.40 4.56
C ARG A 126 -17.69 2.86 4.93
N LYS A 127 -17.06 2.14 4.00
CA LYS A 127 -15.73 1.56 4.11
C LYS A 127 -14.76 2.29 3.18
N LYS A 128 -13.46 2.15 3.45
CA LYS A 128 -12.37 2.77 2.69
C LYS A 128 -11.31 1.73 2.37
N ARG A 129 -10.72 1.80 1.19
CA ARG A 129 -9.61 0.94 0.78
C ARG A 129 -8.50 1.76 0.13
N HIS A 130 -7.28 1.56 0.60
CA HIS A 130 -6.10 2.15 -0.02
C HIS A 130 -5.64 1.31 -1.22
N VAL A 131 -5.53 1.97 -2.37
CA VAL A 131 -4.81 1.48 -3.54
C VAL A 131 -3.49 2.24 -3.62
N MET A 132 -2.46 1.67 -3.00
CA MET A 132 -1.13 2.28 -2.95
C MET A 132 -0.46 2.18 -4.31
N MET A 133 0.00 3.29 -4.84
CA MET A 133 0.69 3.33 -6.13
C MET A 133 2.19 3.09 -6.00
N PRO A 134 2.89 2.77 -7.10
CA PRO A 134 4.35 2.78 -7.12
C PRO A 134 4.92 4.11 -6.64
N SER A 135 6.13 4.10 -6.07
CA SER A 135 6.80 5.34 -5.65
C SER A 135 7.07 6.25 -6.85
N LEU A 136 6.98 7.58 -6.67
CA LEU A 136 7.46 8.57 -7.64
C LEU A 136 9.00 8.59 -7.80
N TRP A 137 9.71 7.81 -6.98
CA TRP A 137 11.14 7.53 -7.12
C TRP A 137 11.46 6.42 -8.13
N LEU A 138 10.45 5.71 -8.59
CA LEU A 138 10.60 4.75 -9.67
C LEU A 138 10.42 5.52 -10.97
N ASP A 139 11.21 5.17 -11.99
CA ASP A 139 11.22 5.89 -13.26
C ASP A 139 9.84 5.90 -13.93
N TYR A 140 9.01 4.89 -13.67
CA TYR A 140 7.64 4.76 -14.18
C TYR A 140 6.55 5.20 -13.17
N GLY A 141 6.93 5.81 -12.04
CA GLY A 141 6.03 6.12 -10.93
C GLY A 141 4.91 7.11 -11.29
N ASP A 142 5.26 8.19 -11.98
CA ASP A 142 4.31 9.20 -12.45
C ASP A 142 3.36 8.64 -13.50
N GLU A 143 3.88 7.97 -14.53
CA GLU A 143 3.06 7.34 -15.56
C GLU A 143 2.11 6.28 -15.00
N ALA A 144 2.55 5.53 -13.97
CA ALA A 144 1.70 4.55 -13.32
C ALA A 144 0.51 5.22 -12.59
N PHE A 145 0.73 6.39 -11.99
CA PHE A 145 -0.33 7.16 -11.34
C PHE A 145 -1.35 7.69 -12.36
N GLU A 146 -0.89 8.31 -13.44
CA GLU A 146 -1.78 8.84 -14.48
C GLU A 146 -2.57 7.71 -15.16
N ARG A 147 -1.93 6.58 -15.48
CA ARG A 147 -2.58 5.41 -16.06
C ARG A 147 -3.66 4.82 -15.13
N ALA A 148 -3.43 4.83 -13.81
CA ALA A 148 -4.42 4.38 -12.85
C ALA A 148 -5.61 5.35 -12.74
N SER A 149 -5.34 6.65 -12.75
CA SER A 149 -6.39 7.68 -12.77
C SER A 149 -7.29 7.54 -14.00
N ALA A 150 -6.68 7.36 -15.18
CA ALA A 150 -7.40 7.09 -16.43
C ALA A 150 -8.23 5.80 -16.34
N ALA A 151 -7.65 4.71 -15.85
CA ALA A 151 -8.37 3.44 -15.71
C ALA A 151 -9.59 3.53 -14.78
N PHE A 152 -9.52 4.30 -13.69
CA PHE A 152 -10.67 4.54 -12.82
C PHE A 152 -11.77 5.34 -13.53
N ARG A 153 -11.40 6.38 -14.29
CA ARG A 153 -12.36 7.19 -15.06
C ARG A 153 -13.00 6.39 -16.19
N GLU A 154 -12.24 5.55 -16.89
CA GLU A 154 -12.75 4.64 -17.92
C GLU A 154 -13.76 3.62 -17.36
N ALA A 155 -13.59 3.20 -16.11
CA ALA A 155 -14.53 2.34 -15.40
C ALA A 155 -15.76 3.10 -14.85
N GLY A 156 -15.93 4.38 -15.19
CA GLY A 156 -17.06 5.20 -14.75
C GLY A 156 -17.02 5.61 -13.28
N LEU A 157 -15.87 5.46 -12.61
CA LEU A 157 -15.74 5.82 -11.20
C LEU A 157 -15.40 7.31 -11.03
N PRO A 158 -16.06 8.04 -10.10
CA PRO A 158 -15.76 9.44 -9.87
C PRO A 158 -14.41 9.56 -9.14
N VAL A 159 -13.44 10.15 -9.83
CA VAL A 159 -12.08 10.40 -9.32
C VAL A 159 -11.96 11.86 -8.90
N GLU A 160 -11.78 12.09 -7.61
CA GLU A 160 -11.61 13.42 -7.01
C GLU A 160 -10.15 13.62 -6.60
N GLU A 161 -9.62 14.83 -6.74
CA GLU A 161 -8.32 15.20 -6.17
C GLU A 161 -8.46 15.45 -4.66
N GLY A 162 -7.48 15.03 -3.87
CA GLY A 162 -7.45 15.30 -2.43
C GLY A 162 -6.07 15.22 -1.83
#